data_AF-A0A285U1G5-F1
#
_entry.id   AF-A0A285U1G5-F1
#
_cell.length_a   1.000
_cell.length_b   1.000
_cell.length_c   1.000
_cell.angle_alpha   90.00
_cell.angle_beta   90.00
_cell.angle_gamma   90.00
#
_symmetry.space_group_name_H-M   'P 1'
#
loop_
_entity.id
_entity.type
_entity.pdbx_description
1 polymer ?
#
loop_
_entity_poly.entity_id
_entity_poly.type
_entity_poly.pdbx_seq_one_letter_code
_entity_poly.pdbx_strand_id
1 'polypeptide(L)'
;MNVKTELERRYATEEEIGVYYACMSTDKRQELMTPEERAKADIIAYLPSGEPMGTCTNCARVVASDYPGRADIYGFLCEQNPECTDDEIQCVGGHDFCVVDRRYVVDLWISLYTGLESQVVFDLQDPADRDKITQYFGNPRNWAVIVDNCFVYPTESNYPEEKRLELEELPVFNSMAPV
;
A
#
# COMPACT_ATOMS: atom_id res chain seq x y z
N MET A 1 13.36 10.85 15.70
CA MET A 1 12.28 11.00 14.71
C MET A 1 11.38 9.78 14.87
N ASN A 2 10.06 9.96 14.95
CA ASN A 2 9.13 8.84 14.99
C ASN A 2 9.16 8.12 13.62
N VAL A 3 9.08 6.79 13.59
CA VAL A 3 9.07 5.98 12.36
C VAL A 3 7.96 6.43 11.41
N LYS A 4 6.75 6.72 11.93
CA LYS A 4 5.64 7.24 11.10
C LYS A 4 6.06 8.49 10.32
N THR A 5 6.66 9.47 10.99
CA THR A 5 7.11 10.73 10.37
C THR A 5 8.25 10.54 9.36
N GLU A 6 9.13 9.55 9.59
CA GLU A 6 10.16 9.18 8.62
C GLU A 6 9.52 8.63 7.35
N LEU A 7 8.58 7.68 7.48
CA LEU A 7 7.87 7.07 6.36
C LEU A 7 7.05 8.11 5.59
N GLU A 8 6.29 8.95 6.30
CA GLU A 8 5.50 10.03 5.71
C GLU A 8 6.37 10.99 4.90
N ARG A 9 7.57 11.32 5.39
CA ARG A 9 8.50 12.17 4.66
C ARG A 9 9.08 11.47 3.43
N ARG A 10 9.52 10.22 3.58
CA ARG A 10 10.16 9.42 2.52
C ARG A 10 9.22 9.19 1.33
N TYR A 11 7.92 9.05 1.61
CA TYR A 11 6.88 8.71 0.63
C TYR A 11 5.88 9.85 0.39
N ALA A 12 6.24 11.09 0.75
CA ALA A 12 5.35 12.24 0.65
C ALA A 12 4.95 12.59 -0.79
N THR A 13 5.86 12.39 -1.75
CA THR A 13 5.67 12.81 -3.14
C THR A 13 6.32 11.83 -4.12
N GLU A 14 5.83 11.84 -5.35
CA GLU A 14 6.45 11.16 -6.49
C GLU A 14 7.94 11.53 -6.68
N GLU A 15 8.29 12.79 -6.45
CA GLU A 15 9.67 13.29 -6.54
C GLU A 15 10.59 12.67 -5.49
N GLU A 16 10.16 12.63 -4.22
CA GLU A 16 10.93 12.00 -3.13
C GLU A 16 11.12 10.50 -3.40
N ILE A 17 10.11 9.84 -3.99
CA ILE A 17 10.18 8.43 -4.38
C ILE A 17 11.15 8.23 -5.55
N GLY A 18 11.22 9.19 -6.48
CA GLY A 18 11.96 9.08 -7.74
C GLY A 18 11.12 8.53 -8.89
N VAL A 19 9.81 8.73 -8.84
CA VAL A 19 8.88 8.38 -9.93
C VAL A 19 9.23 9.21 -11.16
N TYR A 20 9.17 8.58 -12.34
CA TYR A 20 9.34 9.26 -13.62
C TYR A 20 8.27 8.82 -14.62
N TYR A 21 8.05 9.65 -15.64
CA TYR A 21 7.02 9.41 -16.64
C TYR A 21 7.65 9.02 -17.97
N ALA A 22 7.16 7.96 -18.59
CA ALA A 22 7.69 7.46 -19.86
C ALA A 22 6.58 6.87 -20.74
N CYS A 23 6.82 6.84 -22.05
CA CYS A 23 5.91 6.22 -23.00
C CYS A 23 5.97 4.70 -22.87
N MET A 24 4.82 4.07 -22.61
CA MET A 24 4.68 2.63 -22.39
C MET A 24 5.21 1.78 -23.56
N SER A 25 5.15 2.28 -24.80
CA SER A 25 5.56 1.51 -25.98
C SER A 25 7.03 1.70 -26.39
N THR A 26 7.72 2.71 -25.87
CA THR A 26 9.07 3.08 -26.33
C THR A 26 10.08 3.28 -25.21
N ASP A 27 9.63 3.27 -23.95
CA ASP A 27 10.39 3.61 -22.74
C ASP A 27 11.07 4.99 -22.77
N LYS A 28 10.78 5.79 -23.80
CA LYS A 28 11.29 7.16 -23.90
C LYS A 28 10.69 7.95 -22.76
N ARG A 29 11.53 8.64 -22.00
CA ARG A 29 11.07 9.49 -20.90
C ARG A 29 10.40 10.76 -21.41
N GLN A 30 9.36 11.22 -20.70
CA GLN A 30 8.52 12.36 -21.09
C GLN A 30 9.33 13.65 -21.26
N GLU A 31 10.36 13.87 -20.43
CA GLU A 31 11.25 15.04 -20.51
C GLU A 31 12.14 15.05 -21.75
N LEU A 32 12.34 13.88 -22.38
CA LEU A 32 13.11 13.72 -23.61
C LEU A 32 12.23 13.80 -24.88
N MET A 33 10.91 13.93 -24.72
CA MET A 33 9.97 13.99 -25.83
C MET A 33 9.70 15.41 -26.30
N THR A 34 9.52 15.54 -27.61
CA THR A 34 8.91 16.71 -28.22
C THR A 34 7.41 16.79 -27.86
N PRO A 35 6.79 17.98 -27.93
CA PRO A 35 5.34 18.11 -27.70
C PRO A 35 4.49 17.21 -28.62
N GLU A 36 4.90 17.01 -29.88
CA GLU A 36 4.19 16.16 -30.82
C GLU A 36 4.28 14.68 -30.44
N GLU A 37 5.45 14.22 -30.01
CA GLU A 37 5.61 12.85 -29.50
C GLU A 37 4.75 12.63 -28.25
N ARG A 38 4.76 13.58 -27.30
CA ARG A 38 3.94 13.49 -26.08
C ARG A 38 2.45 13.41 -26.37
N ALA A 39 1.96 14.18 -27.35
CA ALA A 39 0.54 14.20 -27.71
C ALA A 39 0.05 12.86 -28.31
N LYS A 40 0.97 11.98 -28.72
CA LYS A 40 0.67 10.67 -29.34
C LYS A 40 1.11 9.49 -28.46
N ALA A 41 1.73 9.76 -27.33
CA ALA A 41 2.31 8.74 -26.46
C ALA A 41 1.37 8.38 -25.31
N ASP A 42 1.24 7.09 -25.04
CA ASP A 42 0.66 6.59 -23.80
C ASP A 42 1.70 6.72 -22.69
N ILE A 43 1.68 7.85 -21.99
CA ILE A 43 2.62 8.17 -20.92
C ILE A 43 2.07 7.65 -19.60
N ILE A 44 2.85 6.82 -18.91
CA ILE A 44 2.51 6.29 -17.59
C ILE A 44 3.63 6.55 -16.59
N ALA A 45 3.29 6.46 -15.30
CA ALA A 45 4.24 6.59 -14.20
C ALA A 45 5.03 5.28 -13.98
N TYR A 46 6.33 5.43 -13.79
CA TYR A 46 7.28 4.37 -13.48
C TYR A 46 7.97 4.64 -12.15
N LEU A 47 8.14 3.59 -11.36
CA LEU A 47 8.92 3.61 -10.12
C LEU A 47 10.43 3.64 -10.43
N PRO A 48 11.29 3.98 -9.46
CA PRO A 48 12.74 3.99 -9.66
C PRO A 48 13.34 2.67 -10.15
N SER A 49 12.66 1.56 -9.85
CA SER A 49 13.00 0.21 -10.32
C SER A 49 12.81 0.01 -11.84
N GLY A 50 12.13 0.93 -12.52
CA GLY A 50 11.71 0.79 -13.91
C GLY A 50 10.40 0.03 -14.09
N GLU A 51 9.74 -0.34 -13.00
CA GLU A 51 8.46 -1.02 -13.00
C GLU A 51 7.29 -0.03 -13.06
N PRO A 52 6.18 -0.35 -13.75
CA PRO A 52 4.99 0.52 -13.78
C PRO A 52 4.41 0.74 -12.38
N MET A 53 4.15 2.00 -12.04
CA MET A 53 3.56 2.38 -10.75
C MET A 53 2.09 1.95 -10.62
N GLY A 54 1.41 1.73 -11.74
CA GLY A 54 0.01 1.29 -11.75
C GLY A 54 -0.23 -0.12 -11.23
N THR A 55 0.83 -0.88 -10.95
CA THR A 55 0.75 -2.19 -10.30
C THR A 55 1.06 -2.04 -8.81
N CYS A 56 0.07 -2.25 -7.95
CA CYS A 56 0.19 -2.09 -6.50
C CYS A 56 1.34 -2.92 -5.88
N THR A 57 1.57 -4.15 -6.36
CA THR A 57 2.71 -4.98 -5.92
C THR A 57 4.06 -4.29 -6.16
N ASN A 58 4.21 -3.55 -7.26
CA ASN A 58 5.45 -2.84 -7.57
C ASN A 58 5.66 -1.66 -6.62
N CYS A 59 4.60 -0.95 -6.25
CA CYS A 59 4.63 0.07 -5.20
C CYS A 59 5.06 -0.51 -3.85
N ALA A 60 4.47 -1.64 -3.44
CA ALA A 60 4.82 -2.31 -2.19
C ALA A 60 6.29 -2.78 -2.17
N ARG A 61 6.82 -3.25 -3.30
CA ARG A 61 8.24 -3.65 -3.45
C ARG A 61 9.21 -2.50 -3.26
N VAL A 62 8.87 -1.29 -3.71
CA VAL A 62 9.70 -0.10 -3.47
C VAL A 62 9.86 0.14 -1.98
N VAL A 63 8.76 0.15 -1.22
CA VAL A 63 8.80 0.32 0.23
C VAL A 63 9.57 -0.81 0.91
N ALA A 64 9.30 -2.07 0.54
CA ALA A 64 9.99 -3.21 1.12
C ALA A 64 11.52 -3.19 0.87
N SER A 65 11.95 -2.68 -0.29
CA SER A 65 13.36 -2.56 -0.65
C SER A 65 14.11 -1.51 0.17
N ASP A 66 13.42 -0.45 0.61
CA ASP A 66 13.99 0.60 1.46
C ASP A 66 14.20 0.14 2.92
N TYR A 67 13.47 -0.90 3.36
CA TYR A 67 13.43 -1.36 4.75
C TYR A 67 13.67 -2.87 4.91
N PRO A 68 14.84 -3.40 4.47
CA PRO A 68 15.13 -4.82 4.50
C PRO A 68 15.07 -5.39 5.93
N GLY A 69 14.31 -6.48 6.10
CA GLY A 69 14.11 -7.15 7.39
C GLY A 69 13.16 -6.44 8.35
N ARG A 70 12.62 -5.27 7.97
CA ARG A 70 11.63 -4.50 8.74
C ARG A 70 10.29 -4.37 8.02
N ALA A 71 10.27 -4.64 6.72
CA ALA A 71 9.10 -4.49 5.87
C ALA A 71 8.71 -5.83 5.25
N ASP A 72 7.40 -6.05 5.15
CA ASP A 72 6.78 -7.20 4.52
C ASP A 72 5.69 -6.71 3.56
N ILE A 73 5.54 -7.41 2.43
CA ILE A 73 4.46 -7.13 1.48
C ILE A 73 3.27 -8.00 1.88
N TYR A 74 2.14 -7.34 2.08
CA TYR A 74 0.86 -7.95 2.32
C TYR A 74 -0.07 -7.68 1.15
N GLY A 75 -1.10 -8.50 1.02
CA GLY A 75 -2.17 -8.26 0.09
C GLY A 75 -3.39 -9.10 0.39
N PHE A 76 -4.45 -8.88 -0.37
CA PHE A 76 -5.68 -9.67 -0.27
C PHE A 76 -6.43 -9.68 -1.59
N LEU A 77 -7.27 -10.69 -1.78
CA LEU A 77 -8.34 -10.67 -2.78
C LEU A 77 -9.60 -10.12 -2.13
N CYS A 78 -10.34 -9.25 -2.82
CA CYS A 78 -11.55 -8.61 -2.29
C CYS A 78 -12.60 -9.63 -1.82
N GLU A 79 -12.74 -10.75 -2.54
CA GLU A 79 -13.67 -11.84 -2.19
C GLU A 79 -13.32 -12.53 -0.86
N GLN A 80 -12.06 -12.44 -0.41
CA GLN A 80 -11.55 -13.04 0.82
C GLN A 80 -11.44 -12.02 1.96
N ASN A 81 -11.69 -10.74 1.67
CA ASN A 81 -11.59 -9.65 2.63
C ASN A 81 -12.72 -8.63 2.40
N PRO A 82 -13.99 -9.04 2.63
CA PRO A 82 -15.18 -8.28 2.25
C PRO A 82 -15.37 -6.97 3.02
N GLU A 83 -14.61 -6.74 4.08
CA GLU A 83 -14.57 -5.47 4.81
C GLU A 83 -13.88 -4.35 4.02
N CYS A 84 -13.07 -4.69 3.00
CA CYS A 84 -12.59 -3.71 2.02
C CYS A 84 -13.77 -3.28 1.14
N THR A 85 -14.17 -2.01 1.19
CA THR A 85 -15.37 -1.52 0.50
C THR A 85 -15.09 -0.44 -0.54
N ASP A 86 -13.82 -0.14 -0.82
CA ASP A 86 -13.47 0.86 -1.82
C ASP A 86 -13.68 0.34 -3.26
N ASP A 87 -14.39 1.11 -4.08
CA ASP A 87 -14.81 0.69 -5.43
C ASP A 87 -13.64 0.49 -6.40
N GLU A 88 -12.57 1.28 -6.30
CA GLU A 88 -11.41 1.15 -7.19
C GLU A 88 -10.64 -0.14 -6.87
N ILE A 89 -10.45 -0.41 -5.58
CA ILE A 89 -9.82 -1.66 -5.11
C ILE A 89 -10.67 -2.88 -5.51
N GLN A 90 -11.99 -2.78 -5.34
CA GLN A 90 -12.93 -3.82 -5.77
C GLN A 90 -12.86 -4.05 -7.29
N CYS A 91 -12.67 -3.00 -8.08
CA CYS A 91 -12.57 -3.08 -9.55
C CYS A 91 -11.31 -3.87 -9.99
N VAL A 92 -10.19 -3.69 -9.30
CA VAL A 92 -8.94 -4.43 -9.58
C VAL A 92 -8.91 -5.82 -8.93
N GLY A 93 -9.87 -6.14 -8.05
CA GLY A 93 -10.13 -7.47 -7.49
C GLY A 93 -9.30 -7.84 -6.25
N GLY A 94 -8.39 -6.98 -5.82
CA GLY A 94 -7.50 -7.19 -4.69
C GLY A 94 -6.48 -6.07 -4.59
N HIS A 95 -5.68 -6.08 -3.54
CA HIS A 95 -4.71 -5.02 -3.31
C HIS A 95 -3.48 -5.49 -2.56
N ASP A 96 -2.32 -4.96 -2.97
CA ASP A 96 -1.02 -5.25 -2.38
C ASP A 96 -0.40 -3.96 -1.82
N PHE A 97 0.13 -4.04 -0.62
CA PHE A 97 0.71 -2.91 0.11
C PHE A 97 1.85 -3.40 1.00
N CYS A 98 2.63 -2.46 1.55
CA CYS A 98 3.73 -2.78 2.43
C CYS A 98 3.37 -2.49 3.87
N VAL A 99 3.80 -3.34 4.81
CA VAL A 99 3.74 -3.03 6.25
C VAL A 99 5.15 -2.97 6.80
N VAL A 100 5.51 -1.84 7.40
CA VAL A 100 6.80 -1.58 8.04
C VAL A 100 6.68 -1.72 9.55
N ASP A 101 7.67 -2.37 10.16
CA ASP A 101 7.77 -2.66 11.61
C ASP A 101 6.51 -3.33 12.18
N ARG A 102 5.82 -4.12 11.36
CA ARG A 102 4.56 -4.82 11.73
C ARG A 102 3.47 -3.87 12.27
N ARG A 103 3.50 -2.60 11.85
CA ARG A 103 2.62 -1.56 12.39
C ARG A 103 2.14 -0.56 11.34
N TYR A 104 3.03 -0.09 10.48
CA TYR A 104 2.73 1.00 9.56
C TYR A 104 2.42 0.45 8.18
N VAL A 105 1.16 0.54 7.75
CA VAL A 105 0.77 0.30 6.36
C VAL A 105 1.27 1.48 5.53
N VAL A 106 2.00 1.21 4.45
CA VAL A 106 2.51 2.22 3.52
C VAL A 106 2.00 1.86 2.13
N ASP A 107 1.33 2.81 1.49
CA ASP A 107 0.64 2.57 0.24
C ASP A 107 0.76 3.73 -0.76
N LEU A 108 1.70 3.56 -1.69
CA LEU A 108 1.94 4.53 -2.76
C LEU A 108 0.89 4.45 -3.87
N TRP A 109 0.25 3.30 -4.03
CA TRP A 109 -0.70 3.08 -5.13
C TRP A 109 -2.02 3.80 -4.84
N ILE A 110 -2.60 3.60 -3.65
CA ILE A 110 -3.80 4.35 -3.26
C ILE A 110 -3.50 5.85 -3.18
N SER A 111 -2.33 6.20 -2.64
CA SER A 111 -2.07 7.61 -2.33
C SER A 111 -1.66 8.45 -3.52
N LEU A 112 -0.69 7.97 -4.31
CA LEU A 112 -0.05 8.76 -5.34
C LEU A 112 -0.49 8.35 -6.75
N TYR A 113 -0.74 7.06 -6.99
CA TYR A 113 -1.15 6.59 -8.31
C TYR A 113 -2.63 6.84 -8.58
N THR A 114 -3.52 6.39 -7.68
CA THR A 114 -4.97 6.60 -7.85
C THR A 114 -5.43 7.95 -7.31
N GLY A 115 -4.72 8.50 -6.31
CA GLY A 115 -5.09 9.75 -5.65
C GLY A 115 -6.36 9.65 -4.79
N LEU A 116 -6.80 8.44 -4.45
CA LEU A 116 -8.02 8.20 -3.67
C LEU A 116 -7.89 8.65 -2.21
N GLU A 117 -6.69 8.58 -1.66
CA GLU A 117 -6.40 8.99 -0.28
C GLU A 117 -5.09 9.78 -0.20
N SER A 118 -5.13 10.97 0.36
CA SER A 118 -3.94 11.81 0.54
C SER A 118 -2.91 11.23 1.53
N GLN A 119 -3.36 10.37 2.45
CA GLN A 119 -2.54 9.72 3.45
C GLN A 119 -1.82 8.50 2.88
N VAL A 120 -0.49 8.52 2.96
CA VAL A 120 0.37 7.43 2.45
C VAL A 120 0.77 6.41 3.53
N VAL A 121 0.73 6.80 4.81
CA VAL A 121 1.09 5.94 5.95
C VAL A 121 -0.08 5.85 6.93
N PHE A 122 -0.50 4.63 7.25
CA PHE A 122 -1.54 4.32 8.22
C PHE A 122 -0.94 3.51 9.37
N ASP A 123 -1.32 3.83 10.60
CA ASP A 123 -0.85 3.17 11.81
C ASP A 123 -1.92 2.21 12.34
N LEU A 124 -1.62 0.90 12.36
CA LEU A 124 -2.52 -0.15 12.84
C LEU A 124 -2.94 0.02 14.32
N GLN A 125 -2.22 0.85 15.07
CA GLN A 125 -2.48 1.15 16.48
C GLN A 125 -3.11 2.54 16.68
N ASP A 126 -3.28 3.33 15.63
CA ASP A 126 -3.92 4.65 15.72
C ASP A 126 -5.42 4.52 15.47
N PRO A 127 -6.28 4.81 16.48
CA PRO A 127 -7.73 4.82 16.30
C PRO A 127 -8.21 5.70 15.15
N ALA A 128 -7.48 6.78 14.82
CA ALA A 128 -7.85 7.69 13.73
C ALA A 128 -7.67 7.05 12.34
N ASP A 129 -6.79 6.05 12.21
CA ASP A 129 -6.52 5.37 10.94
C ASP A 129 -7.44 4.15 10.74
N ARG A 130 -8.12 3.67 11.80
CA ARG A 130 -8.89 2.42 11.79
C ARG A 130 -9.95 2.35 10.69
N ASP A 131 -10.75 3.41 10.54
CA ASP A 131 -11.86 3.42 9.57
C ASP A 131 -11.33 3.35 8.14
N LYS A 132 -10.27 4.11 7.84
CA LYS A 132 -9.58 4.06 6.55
C LYS A 132 -8.92 2.71 6.32
N ILE A 133 -8.29 2.14 7.34
CA ILE A 133 -7.67 0.83 7.22
C ILE A 133 -8.71 -0.23 6.88
N THR A 134 -9.86 -0.19 7.55
CA THR A 134 -10.95 -1.11 7.26
C THR A 134 -11.49 -0.88 5.85
N GLN A 135 -11.75 0.36 5.46
CA GLN A 135 -12.29 0.70 4.14
C GLN A 135 -11.39 0.25 2.99
N TYR A 136 -10.09 0.57 3.06
CA TYR A 136 -9.15 0.35 1.96
C TYR A 136 -8.49 -1.02 2.02
N PHE A 137 -8.13 -1.50 3.22
CA PHE A 137 -7.38 -2.73 3.38
C PHE A 137 -8.20 -3.87 3.97
N GLY A 138 -9.44 -3.65 4.40
CA GLY A 138 -10.24 -4.66 5.10
C GLY A 138 -9.63 -5.09 6.44
N ASN A 139 -9.90 -6.33 6.84
CA ASN A 139 -9.46 -6.86 8.12
C ASN A 139 -8.03 -7.44 8.02
N PRO A 140 -7.07 -6.99 8.85
CA PRO A 140 -5.70 -7.53 8.81
C PRO A 140 -5.56 -9.04 9.02
N ARG A 141 -6.55 -9.67 9.67
CA ARG A 141 -6.58 -11.13 9.82
C ARG A 141 -6.76 -11.88 8.50
N ASN A 142 -7.20 -11.20 7.45
CA ASN A 142 -7.43 -11.76 6.11
C ASN A 142 -6.28 -11.47 5.14
N TRP A 143 -5.22 -10.76 5.56
CA TRP A 143 -4.12 -10.40 4.68
C TRP A 143 -3.17 -11.57 4.45
N ALA A 144 -2.99 -11.94 3.18
CA ALA A 144 -1.90 -12.77 2.73
C ALA A 144 -0.57 -12.02 2.86
N VAL A 145 0.51 -12.75 3.05
CA VAL A 145 1.87 -12.21 3.09
C VAL A 145 2.71 -12.86 2.00
N ILE A 146 3.61 -12.09 1.38
CA ILE A 146 4.56 -12.65 0.41
C ILE A 146 5.72 -13.33 1.15
N VAL A 147 5.88 -14.63 0.92
CA VAL A 147 7.02 -15.45 1.37
C VAL A 147 7.62 -16.12 0.15
N ASP A 148 8.94 -15.98 -0.06
CA ASP A 148 9.64 -16.54 -1.21
C ASP A 148 8.99 -16.23 -2.58
N ASN A 149 8.46 -15.00 -2.73
CA ASN A 149 7.71 -14.51 -3.89
C ASN A 149 6.36 -15.21 -4.16
N CYS A 150 5.79 -15.89 -3.16
CA CYS A 150 4.45 -16.45 -3.20
C CYS A 150 3.58 -15.83 -2.11
N PHE A 151 2.32 -15.53 -2.43
CA PHE A 151 1.33 -15.20 -1.41
C PHE A 151 1.00 -16.45 -0.60
N VAL A 152 1.06 -16.32 0.72
CA VAL A 152 0.60 -17.32 1.68
C VAL A 152 -0.58 -16.71 2.42
N TYR A 153 -1.75 -17.32 2.29
CA TYR A 153 -3.00 -16.83 2.87
C TYR A 153 -3.16 -17.28 4.33
N PRO A 154 -3.85 -16.50 5.19
CA PRO A 154 -4.02 -16.82 6.62
C PRO A 154 -4.69 -18.17 6.93
N THR A 155 -5.38 -18.75 5.95
CA THR A 155 -6.05 -20.06 6.03
C THR A 155 -5.13 -21.23 5.71
N GLU A 156 -3.94 -20.98 5.15
CA GLU A 156 -2.97 -22.01 4.80
C GLU A 156 -2.14 -22.44 6.01
N SER A 157 -1.82 -23.73 6.09
CA SER A 157 -1.08 -24.31 7.22
C SER A 157 0.36 -23.80 7.38
N ASN A 158 0.91 -23.19 6.34
CA ASN A 158 2.27 -22.64 6.31
C ASN A 158 2.27 -21.10 6.46
N TYR A 159 1.16 -20.48 6.83
CA TYR A 159 1.14 -19.04 7.13
C TYR A 159 2.09 -18.74 8.32
N PRO A 160 3.05 -17.82 8.19
CA PRO A 160 3.98 -17.53 9.28
C PRO A 160 3.26 -16.77 10.41
N GLU A 161 3.18 -17.37 11.59
CA GLU A 161 2.44 -16.78 12.73
C GLU A 161 3.05 -15.45 13.19
N GLU A 162 4.36 -15.28 13.07
CA GLU A 162 5.04 -14.01 13.34
C GLU A 162 4.70 -12.91 12.35
N LYS A 163 3.98 -13.19 11.25
CA LYS A 163 3.49 -12.24 10.26
C LYS A 163 2.01 -11.91 10.45
N ARG A 164 1.29 -12.61 11.32
CA ARG A 164 -0.12 -12.29 11.62
C ARG A 164 -0.25 -10.88 12.21
N LEU A 165 -1.17 -10.09 11.66
CA LEU A 165 -1.46 -8.72 12.07
C LEU A 165 -2.93 -8.60 12.48
N GLU A 166 -3.21 -7.68 13.41
CA GLU A 166 -4.56 -7.38 13.89
C GLU A 166 -4.68 -5.87 14.14
N LEU A 167 -5.90 -5.33 14.01
CA LEU A 167 -6.21 -4.00 14.49
C LEU A 167 -6.32 -4.03 16.02
N GLU A 168 -5.66 -3.10 16.70
CA GLU A 168 -5.75 -3.00 18.16
C GLU A 168 -7.20 -2.73 18.59
N GLU A 169 -7.74 -3.45 19.57
CA GLU A 169 -9.12 -3.23 20.02
C GLU A 169 -9.25 -1.86 20.69
N LEU A 170 -10.29 -1.10 20.34
CA LEU A 170 -10.58 0.14 21.06
C LEU A 170 -10.94 -0.20 22.51
N PRO A 171 -10.39 0.50 23.51
CA PRO A 171 -10.77 0.28 24.89
C PRO A 171 -12.28 0.50 25.02
N VAL A 172 -12.98 -0.53 25.49
CA VAL A 172 -14.40 -0.43 25.82
C VAL A 172 -14.51 0.52 27.02
N PHE A 173 -14.82 1.79 26.76
CA PHE A 173 -15.22 2.69 27.83
C PHE A 173 -16.56 2.20 28.37
N ASN A 174 -16.53 1.44 29.46
CA ASN A 174 -17.71 1.19 30.27
C ASN A 174 -18.25 2.55 30.71
N SER A 175 -19.31 3.02 30.07
CA SER A 175 -20.09 4.14 30.56
C SER A 175 -20.80 3.69 31.84
N MET A 176 -20.10 3.77 32.98
CA MET A 176 -20.79 3.89 34.25
C MET A 176 -21.44 5.26 34.26
N ALA A 177 -22.71 5.30 33.86
CA ALA A 177 -23.58 6.42 34.19
C ALA A 177 -23.61 6.55 35.73
N PRO A 178 -23.35 7.73 36.31
CA PRO A 178 -23.45 7.90 37.74
C PRO A 178 -24.92 7.84 38.20
N VAL A 179 -25.07 7.30 39.41
CA VAL A 179 -26.29 7.05 40.19
C VAL A 179 -27.23 8.27 40.26
#